data_AF-M6GD18-F1
#
_entry.id   AF-M6GD18-F1
#
_cell.length_a   1.000
_cell.length_b   1.000
_cell.length_c   1.000
_cell.angle_alpha   90.00
_cell.angle_beta   90.00
_cell.angle_gamma   90.00
#
_symmetry.space_group_name_H-M   'P 1'
#
loop_
_entity.id
_entity.type
_entity.pdbx_description
1 polymer ?
#
loop_
_entity_poly.entity_id
_entity_poly.type
_entity_poly.pdbx_seq_one_letter_code
_entity_poly.pdbx_strand_id
1 'polypeptide(L)'
;MITQYTDYNLFKSYNPKRAFILQDASYPVFASYFAAASVPWFLRIGFFFHTFVELFKKFLNGKIFGKIGYLMGELLKGDLSYTSAVLLCMGIDQADGTMVLDRKKNLQIQWPQKNNMSLYEAILSVMKDFASFIKTDFYFPLPTWSWPIRNNVSVHPLGGCILGNSKTNSVTSADFKTFGQVFSYQGLYVADGSLSPTAIGANPSMTIAALSEKVAEGITGIKPTANL
;
A
#
# COMPACT_ATOMS: atom_id res chain seq x y z
N MET A 1 9.04 -7.94 7.94
CA MET A 1 8.48 -9.23 8.42
C MET A 1 7.21 -8.86 9.16
N ILE A 2 6.06 -9.48 8.85
CA ILE A 2 4.83 -9.28 9.63
C ILE A 2 4.86 -10.29 10.77
N THR A 3 4.73 -9.80 12.00
CA THR A 3 4.86 -10.64 13.20
C THR A 3 3.51 -11.10 13.72
N GLN A 4 2.47 -10.27 13.60
CA GLN A 4 1.12 -10.55 14.11
C GLN A 4 0.06 -9.88 13.23
N TYR A 5 -1.16 -10.43 13.24
CA TYR A 5 -2.30 -9.81 12.55
C TYR A 5 -3.62 -10.00 13.30
N THR A 6 -4.54 -9.05 13.11
CA THR A 6 -5.91 -9.09 13.63
C THR A 6 -6.91 -8.82 12.51
N ASP A 7 -7.95 -9.67 12.41
CA ASP A 7 -9.05 -9.52 11.46
C ASP A 7 -10.08 -8.49 11.96
N TYR A 8 -10.35 -7.47 11.15
CA TYR A 8 -11.46 -6.53 11.34
C TYR A 8 -12.47 -6.71 10.22
N ASN A 9 -13.33 -7.70 10.38
CA ASN A 9 -14.44 -8.01 9.47
C ASN A 9 -14.06 -8.34 8.03
N LEU A 10 -12.83 -8.82 7.78
CA LEU A 10 -12.42 -9.29 6.46
C LEU A 10 -12.79 -10.76 6.27
N PHE A 11 -12.57 -11.60 7.28
CA PHE A 11 -12.88 -13.03 7.22
C PHE A 11 -14.15 -13.38 7.99
N LYS A 12 -14.37 -12.76 9.16
CA LYS A 12 -15.60 -12.95 9.96
C LYS A 12 -16.56 -11.80 9.70
N SER A 13 -17.81 -12.07 9.31
CA SER A 13 -18.83 -11.03 9.11
C SER A 13 -18.43 -9.95 8.08
N TYR A 14 -18.10 -10.41 6.86
CA TYR A 14 -17.54 -9.60 5.78
C TYR A 14 -18.32 -8.31 5.49
N ASN A 15 -17.63 -7.17 5.57
CA ASN A 15 -18.14 -5.87 5.13
C ASN A 15 -17.08 -5.11 4.31
N PRO A 16 -17.13 -5.15 2.97
CA PRO A 16 -16.08 -4.58 2.10
C PRO A 16 -15.79 -3.11 2.38
N LYS A 17 -16.79 -2.34 2.82
CA LYS A 17 -16.64 -0.90 3.07
C LYS A 17 -15.85 -0.57 4.33
N ARG A 18 -15.60 -1.55 5.19
CA ARG A 18 -14.97 -1.38 6.52
C ARG A 18 -13.98 -2.49 6.89
N ALA A 19 -13.83 -3.50 6.03
CA ALA A 19 -13.05 -4.68 6.29
C ALA A 19 -11.56 -4.45 6.04
N PHE A 20 -10.72 -4.80 7.03
CA PHE A 20 -9.26 -4.76 6.88
C PHE A 20 -8.56 -5.72 7.83
N ILE A 21 -7.28 -5.98 7.55
CA ILE A 21 -6.36 -6.65 8.47
C ILE A 21 -5.44 -5.59 9.06
N LEU A 22 -5.31 -5.61 10.39
CA LEU A 22 -4.25 -4.89 11.11
C LEU A 22 -3.03 -5.81 11.22
N GLN A 23 -1.85 -5.31 10.86
CA GLN A 23 -0.59 -6.06 10.90
C GLN A 23 0.47 -5.29 11.67
N ASP A 24 1.24 -6.00 12.49
CA ASP A 24 2.47 -5.47 13.08
C ASP A 24 3.63 -5.68 12.09
N ALA A 25 4.23 -4.57 11.64
CA ALA A 25 5.32 -4.58 10.68
C ALA A 25 6.70 -4.75 11.31
N SER A 26 6.80 -4.71 12.65
CA SER A 26 8.04 -4.70 13.43
C SER A 26 9.05 -3.59 13.06
N TYR A 27 9.76 -3.08 14.06
CA TYR A 27 10.91 -2.18 13.87
C TYR A 27 12.18 -3.03 13.69
N PRO A 28 13.17 -2.72 12.80
CA PRO A 28 13.45 -1.46 12.10
C PRO A 28 13.23 -1.46 10.57
N VAL A 29 12.89 -2.59 9.95
CA VAL A 29 12.88 -2.72 8.47
C VAL A 29 11.85 -1.79 7.84
N PHE A 30 10.64 -1.67 8.40
CA PHE A 30 9.60 -0.83 7.79
C PHE A 30 9.82 0.67 8.02
N ALA A 31 10.46 1.05 9.13
CA ALA A 31 10.85 2.43 9.40
C ALA A 31 11.87 2.96 8.37
N SER A 32 12.76 2.11 7.85
CA SER A 32 13.68 2.50 6.76
C SER A 32 12.95 2.77 5.43
N TYR A 33 11.91 2.00 5.09
CA TYR A 33 11.06 2.28 3.93
C TYR A 33 10.22 3.54 4.13
N PHE A 34 9.70 3.73 5.35
CA PHE A 34 8.98 4.95 5.74
C PHE A 34 9.88 6.19 5.63
N ALA A 35 11.12 6.10 6.12
CA ALA A 35 12.12 7.15 5.95
C ALA A 35 12.44 7.38 4.47
N ALA A 36 12.68 6.33 3.68
CA ALA A 36 12.97 6.45 2.25
C ALA A 36 11.81 7.07 1.44
N ALA A 37 10.56 6.72 1.76
CA ALA A 37 9.36 7.28 1.14
C ALA A 37 9.09 8.73 1.56
N SER A 38 9.61 9.16 2.71
CA SER A 38 9.44 10.50 3.27
C SER A 38 10.51 11.51 2.81
N VAL A 39 11.51 11.10 2.00
CA VAL A 39 12.54 12.00 1.44
C VAL A 39 12.21 12.39 -0.01
N PRO A 40 11.60 13.57 -0.26
CA PRO A 40 11.40 14.08 -1.61
C PRO A 40 12.68 14.19 -2.46
N TRP A 41 12.57 13.97 -3.77
CA TRP A 41 13.71 13.96 -4.71
C TRP A 41 14.52 15.27 -4.75
N PHE A 42 13.87 16.42 -4.51
CA PHE A 42 14.51 17.74 -4.46
C PHE A 42 15.26 18.02 -3.14
N LEU A 43 15.07 17.19 -2.11
CA LEU A 43 15.86 17.19 -0.88
C LEU A 43 17.19 16.40 -1.01
N ARG A 44 17.59 15.97 -2.22
CA ARG A 44 18.92 15.37 -2.45
C ARG A 44 20.01 16.37 -2.83
N ILE A 45 19.67 17.57 -3.32
CA ILE A 45 20.64 18.63 -3.69
C ILE A 45 20.24 20.00 -3.13
N GLY A 46 18.95 20.34 -3.09
CA GLY A 46 18.46 21.61 -2.52
C GLY A 46 18.42 21.64 -0.98
N PHE A 47 18.57 20.48 -0.32
CA PHE A 47 18.46 20.32 1.13
C PHE A 47 19.52 21.08 1.90
N PHE A 48 20.73 21.27 1.35
CA PHE A 48 21.77 22.03 2.04
C PHE A 48 21.47 23.55 2.03
N PHE A 49 20.94 24.09 0.93
CA PHE A 49 20.70 25.53 0.81
C PHE A 49 19.37 25.97 1.43
N HIS A 50 18.31 25.17 1.28
CA HIS A 50 17.00 25.52 1.85
C HIS A 50 16.97 25.28 3.37
N THR A 51 17.63 24.24 3.88
CA THR A 51 17.71 23.98 5.33
C THR A 51 18.47 25.10 6.05
N PHE A 52 19.50 25.68 5.44
CA PHE A 52 20.23 26.83 6.00
C PHE A 52 19.35 28.10 6.10
N VAL A 53 18.55 28.39 5.07
CA VAL A 53 17.65 29.56 5.03
C VAL A 53 16.40 29.35 5.89
N GLU A 54 15.87 28.13 5.98
CA GLU A 54 14.73 27.80 6.86
C GLU A 54 15.14 27.65 8.33
N LEU A 55 16.35 27.19 8.67
CA LEU A 55 16.86 27.24 10.05
C LEU A 55 16.94 28.70 10.53
N PHE A 56 17.41 29.59 9.67
CA PHE A 56 17.55 31.02 9.96
C PHE A 56 16.19 31.73 10.09
N LYS A 57 15.17 31.33 9.31
CA LYS A 57 13.79 31.84 9.43
C LYS A 57 13.00 31.19 10.57
N LYS A 58 13.27 29.94 10.93
CA LYS A 58 12.65 29.23 12.07
C LYS A 58 13.27 29.61 13.42
N PHE A 59 14.48 30.19 13.44
CA PHE A 59 15.07 30.91 14.58
C PHE A 59 14.25 32.16 15.00
N LEU A 60 13.44 32.71 14.08
CA LEU A 60 12.67 33.94 14.29
C LEU A 60 11.19 33.72 14.66
N ASN A 61 10.54 32.62 14.25
CA ASN A 61 9.06 32.49 14.33
C ASN A 61 8.56 31.17 14.99
N GLY A 62 9.28 30.64 15.99
CA GLY A 62 9.02 29.32 16.57
C GLY A 62 7.56 29.01 16.93
N LYS A 63 7.07 27.79 16.59
CA LYS A 63 6.24 26.92 17.47
C LYS A 63 5.62 25.64 16.87
N ILE A 64 5.65 25.34 15.57
CA ILE A 64 4.94 24.15 15.04
C ILE A 64 5.86 22.99 14.62
N PHE A 65 7.02 23.26 14.01
CA PHE A 65 7.94 22.20 13.56
C PHE A 65 8.78 21.58 14.68
N GLY A 66 8.79 22.19 15.86
CA GLY A 66 9.57 21.75 17.00
C GLY A 66 9.15 20.38 17.50
N LYS A 67 7.84 20.09 17.59
CA LYS A 67 7.36 18.79 18.10
C LYS A 67 7.65 17.63 17.15
N ILE A 68 7.38 17.78 15.86
CA ILE A 68 7.63 16.73 14.85
C ILE A 68 9.14 16.53 14.64
N GLY A 69 9.92 17.60 14.58
CA GLY A 69 11.39 17.51 14.48
C GLY A 69 12.05 16.96 15.74
N TYR A 70 11.56 17.34 16.93
CA TYR A 70 11.97 16.78 18.22
C TYR A 70 11.61 15.31 18.30
N LEU A 71 10.37 14.93 17.97
CA LEU A 71 9.94 13.54 17.92
C LEU A 71 10.74 12.74 16.89
N MET A 72 11.07 13.27 15.71
CA MET A 72 11.95 12.59 14.74
C MET A 72 13.39 12.48 15.26
N GLY A 73 13.88 13.49 15.99
CA GLY A 73 15.19 13.45 16.65
C GLY A 73 15.23 12.50 17.86
N GLU A 74 14.12 12.34 18.56
CA GLU A 74 13.91 11.36 19.63
C GLU A 74 13.71 9.97 19.03
N LEU A 75 13.05 9.87 17.85
CA LEU A 75 12.87 8.69 16.98
C LEU A 75 14.15 8.21 16.27
N LEU A 76 15.25 8.91 16.48
CA LEU A 76 16.57 8.53 15.96
C LEU A 76 17.59 8.32 17.10
N LYS A 77 17.23 8.65 18.35
CA LYS A 77 18.02 8.35 19.55
C LYS A 77 17.67 6.93 19.99
N GLY A 78 18.65 6.03 19.91
CA GLY A 78 18.45 4.58 19.99
C GLY A 78 17.78 4.09 21.26
N ASP A 79 16.45 3.95 21.21
CA ASP A 79 15.64 3.10 22.09
C ASP A 79 14.24 2.76 21.52
N LEU A 80 13.91 3.23 20.32
CA LEU A 80 12.53 3.17 19.81
C LEU A 80 12.09 1.80 19.31
N SER A 81 13.05 0.94 19.01
CA SER A 81 12.75 -0.44 18.64
C SER A 81 11.89 -1.14 19.69
N TYR A 82 12.01 -0.75 20.97
CA TYR A 82 11.31 -1.37 22.09
C TYR A 82 10.03 -0.64 22.52
N THR A 83 9.89 0.66 22.17
CA THR A 83 8.79 1.51 22.65
C THR A 83 7.87 2.02 21.54
N SER A 84 8.17 1.69 20.28
CA SER A 84 7.39 2.11 19.12
C SER A 84 6.88 0.91 18.32
N ALA A 85 5.64 1.00 17.86
CA ALA A 85 5.04 0.02 16.95
C ALA A 85 4.73 0.66 15.60
N VAL A 86 5.04 -0.03 14.51
CA VAL A 86 4.62 0.34 13.15
C VAL A 86 3.52 -0.60 12.73
N LEU A 87 2.30 -0.07 12.66
CA LEU A 87 1.11 -0.85 12.34
C LEU A 87 0.65 -0.54 10.91
N LEU A 88 0.35 -1.60 10.16
CA LEU A 88 -0.16 -1.51 8.78
C LEU A 88 -1.60 -1.99 8.76
N CYS A 89 -2.47 -1.21 8.12
CA CYS A 89 -3.86 -1.58 7.91
C CYS A 89 -4.10 -1.80 6.43
N MET A 90 -4.49 -3.02 6.06
CA MET A 90 -4.73 -3.41 4.68
C MET A 90 -6.20 -3.79 4.51
N GLY A 91 -6.94 -2.97 3.78
CA GLY A 91 -8.35 -3.22 3.49
C GLY A 91 -8.60 -3.63 2.05
N ILE A 92 -9.85 -4.02 1.78
CA ILE A 92 -10.35 -4.18 0.41
C ILE A 92 -10.90 -2.82 -0.03
N ASP A 93 -10.16 -2.14 -0.88
CA ASP A 93 -10.66 -0.94 -1.54
C ASP A 93 -11.64 -1.29 -2.69
N GLN A 94 -12.24 -0.26 -3.26
CA GLN A 94 -13.22 -0.37 -4.33
C GLN A 94 -12.62 -0.79 -5.68
N ALA A 95 -11.31 -1.01 -5.78
CA ALA A 95 -10.58 -1.42 -6.99
C ALA A 95 -10.85 -0.52 -8.22
N ASP A 96 -11.07 0.77 -7.99
CA ASP A 96 -11.63 1.72 -8.97
C ASP A 96 -10.66 2.83 -9.42
N GLY A 97 -9.39 2.74 -9.04
CA GLY A 97 -8.38 3.65 -9.61
C GLY A 97 -7.76 3.14 -10.90
N THR A 98 -6.98 4.03 -11.50
CA THR A 98 -6.50 3.87 -12.87
C THR A 98 -5.00 4.10 -12.95
N MET A 99 -4.36 3.36 -13.86
CA MET A 99 -2.95 3.55 -14.22
C MET A 99 -2.90 4.12 -15.63
N VAL A 100 -2.28 5.28 -15.79
CA VAL A 100 -2.19 5.96 -17.09
C VAL A 100 -0.77 6.42 -17.36
N LEU A 101 -0.37 6.41 -18.63
CA LEU A 101 0.87 7.07 -19.05
C LEU A 101 0.57 8.54 -19.33
N ASP A 102 1.33 9.44 -18.73
CA ASP A 102 1.26 10.86 -19.09
C ASP A 102 1.84 11.12 -20.48
N ARG A 103 1.74 12.37 -20.98
CA ARG A 103 2.29 12.76 -22.29
C ARG A 103 3.80 12.52 -22.43
N LYS A 104 4.52 12.44 -21.32
CA LYS A 104 5.96 12.17 -21.26
C LYS A 104 6.26 10.68 -21.04
N LYS A 105 5.24 9.81 -21.12
CA LYS A 105 5.32 8.35 -20.91
C LYS A 105 5.69 7.95 -19.48
N ASN A 106 5.46 8.80 -18.47
CA ASN A 106 5.59 8.38 -17.08
C ASN A 106 4.31 7.70 -16.61
N LEU A 107 4.45 6.62 -15.83
CA LEU A 107 3.32 5.95 -15.18
C LEU A 107 2.76 6.82 -14.05
N GLN A 108 1.46 7.09 -14.13
CA GLN A 108 0.69 7.81 -13.14
C GLN A 108 -0.39 6.88 -12.59
N ILE A 109 -0.52 6.84 -11.27
CA ILE A 109 -1.60 6.11 -10.59
C ILE A 109 -2.58 7.15 -10.07
N GLN A 110 -3.83 7.07 -10.51
CA GLN A 110 -4.92 7.93 -10.06
C GLN A 110 -5.85 7.12 -9.16
N TRP A 111 -5.88 7.48 -7.88
CA TRP A 111 -6.67 6.78 -6.88
C TRP A 111 -7.85 7.63 -6.41
N PRO A 112 -9.12 7.20 -6.59
CA PRO A 112 -10.29 7.95 -6.14
C PRO A 112 -10.51 7.78 -4.64
N GLN A 113 -9.69 8.44 -3.82
CA GLN A 113 -9.69 8.31 -2.35
C GLN A 113 -11.08 8.49 -1.72
N LYS A 114 -11.91 9.38 -2.29
CA LYS A 114 -13.27 9.67 -1.81
C LYS A 114 -14.14 8.41 -1.73
N ASN A 115 -13.99 7.49 -2.68
CA ASN A 115 -14.82 6.30 -2.78
C ASN A 115 -14.51 5.27 -1.67
N ASN A 116 -13.33 5.38 -1.05
CA ASN A 116 -12.83 4.47 -0.03
C ASN A 116 -12.86 5.10 1.38
N MET A 117 -13.47 6.29 1.55
CA MET A 117 -13.46 7.02 2.83
C MET A 117 -14.05 6.22 3.99
N SER A 118 -15.08 5.41 3.77
CA SER A 118 -15.66 4.57 4.82
C SER A 118 -14.67 3.55 5.38
N LEU A 119 -13.80 3.01 4.52
CA LEU A 119 -12.75 2.07 4.91
C LEU A 119 -11.67 2.81 5.70
N TYR A 120 -11.25 3.97 5.21
CA TYR A 120 -10.23 4.78 5.88
C TYR A 120 -10.69 5.29 7.25
N GLU A 121 -11.95 5.70 7.37
CA GLU A 121 -12.54 6.11 8.65
C GLU A 121 -12.62 4.94 9.63
N ALA A 122 -12.96 3.73 9.16
CA ALA A 122 -12.96 2.53 9.99
C ALA A 122 -11.55 2.20 10.51
N ILE A 123 -10.54 2.23 9.62
CA ILE A 123 -9.13 2.05 9.99
C ILE A 123 -8.70 3.07 11.04
N LEU A 124 -8.97 4.36 10.82
CA LEU A 124 -8.59 5.42 11.75
C LEU A 124 -9.30 5.31 13.10
N SER A 125 -10.56 4.88 13.12
CA SER A 125 -11.31 4.67 14.36
C SER A 125 -10.66 3.58 15.20
N VAL A 126 -10.43 2.40 14.60
CA VAL A 126 -9.81 1.26 15.28
C VAL A 126 -8.42 1.61 15.79
N MET A 127 -7.62 2.33 14.99
CA MET A 127 -6.28 2.74 15.40
C MET A 127 -6.30 3.73 16.58
N LYS A 128 -7.29 4.62 16.65
CA LYS A 128 -7.49 5.50 17.82
C LYS A 128 -7.92 4.72 19.06
N ASP A 129 -8.81 3.75 18.90
CA ASP A 129 -9.25 2.89 20.00
C ASP A 129 -8.08 2.04 20.53
N PHE A 130 -7.27 1.49 19.63
CA PHE A 130 -6.06 0.75 19.97
C PHE A 130 -5.03 1.63 20.70
N ALA A 131 -4.76 2.83 20.17
CA ALA A 131 -3.88 3.81 20.81
C ALA A 131 -4.33 4.18 22.24
N SER A 132 -5.65 4.34 22.42
CA SER A 132 -6.25 4.63 23.73
C SER A 132 -6.13 3.44 24.69
N PHE A 133 -6.35 2.22 24.19
CA PHE A 133 -6.24 0.98 24.96
C PHE A 133 -4.82 0.76 25.50
N ILE A 134 -3.80 0.95 24.68
CA ILE A 134 -2.39 0.79 25.08
C ILE A 134 -1.83 2.02 25.80
N LYS A 135 -2.60 3.11 25.91
CA LYS A 135 -2.19 4.38 26.53
C LYS A 135 -0.92 4.96 25.91
N THR A 136 -0.84 4.99 24.58
CA THR A 136 0.33 5.56 23.88
C THR A 136 0.44 7.06 24.16
N ASP A 137 1.67 7.54 24.37
CA ASP A 137 1.94 8.97 24.50
C ASP A 137 1.72 9.72 23.18
N PHE A 138 1.92 9.02 22.05
CA PHE A 138 1.81 9.60 20.72
C PHE A 138 1.27 8.61 19.70
N TYR A 139 0.34 9.07 18.87
CA TYR A 139 -0.22 8.34 17.74
C TYR A 139 -0.38 9.30 16.56
N PHE A 140 0.07 8.89 15.39
CA PHE A 140 -0.13 9.63 14.15
C PHE A 140 -0.31 8.66 12.97
N PRO A 141 -1.27 8.91 12.07
CA PRO A 141 -1.36 8.17 10.80
C PRO A 141 -0.25 8.61 9.84
N LEU A 142 -0.19 8.00 8.66
CA LEU A 142 0.75 8.40 7.60
C LEU A 142 0.75 9.92 7.39
N PRO A 143 1.92 10.59 7.30
CA PRO A 143 1.99 12.04 7.09
C PRO A 143 1.22 12.52 5.85
N THR A 144 1.15 11.69 4.81
CA THR A 144 0.38 11.93 3.57
C THR A 144 -1.14 11.93 3.76
N TRP A 145 -1.62 11.57 4.96
CA TRP A 145 -3.02 11.62 5.37
C TRP A 145 -3.36 12.90 6.16
N SER A 146 -2.40 13.80 6.36
CA SER A 146 -2.62 15.08 7.06
C SER A 146 -3.28 16.10 6.15
N TRP A 147 -4.34 16.77 6.64
CA TRP A 147 -5.00 17.86 5.91
C TRP A 147 -3.97 18.90 5.41
N PRO A 148 -4.04 19.36 4.15
CA PRO A 148 -5.11 19.15 3.16
C PRO A 148 -4.95 17.90 2.27
N ILE A 149 -3.84 17.16 2.40
CA ILE A 149 -3.51 16.03 1.54
C ILE A 149 -4.03 14.75 2.23
N ARG A 150 -5.03 14.09 1.63
CA ARG A 150 -5.58 12.81 2.11
C ARG A 150 -5.25 11.70 1.13
N ASN A 151 -3.95 11.53 0.88
CA ASN A 151 -3.46 10.52 -0.05
C ASN A 151 -3.04 9.29 0.71
N ASN A 152 -3.70 8.18 0.40
CA ASN A 152 -3.23 6.88 0.79
C ASN A 152 -2.07 6.47 -0.11
N VAL A 153 -1.06 5.82 0.46
CA VAL A 153 0.04 5.22 -0.30
C VAL A 153 -0.24 3.72 -0.34
N SER A 154 -0.52 3.19 -1.53
CA SER A 154 -0.53 1.73 -1.72
C SER A 154 0.86 1.28 -2.14
N VAL A 155 1.41 0.31 -1.40
CA VAL A 155 2.63 -0.40 -1.77
C VAL A 155 2.34 -1.63 -2.66
N HIS A 156 1.06 -1.93 -2.90
CA HIS A 156 0.59 -3.07 -3.68
C HIS A 156 -0.41 -2.62 -4.77
N PRO A 157 0.01 -1.81 -5.76
CA PRO A 157 -0.84 -1.55 -6.92
C PRO A 157 -1.04 -2.88 -7.68
N LEU A 158 -2.31 -3.27 -7.86
CA LEU A 158 -2.72 -4.48 -8.57
C LEU A 158 -3.66 -4.11 -9.72
N GLY A 159 -3.96 -5.09 -10.57
CA GLY A 159 -4.86 -4.91 -11.71
C GLY A 159 -4.19 -4.24 -12.91
N GLY A 160 -5.01 -3.86 -13.90
CA GLY A 160 -4.56 -3.26 -15.16
C GLY A 160 -4.66 -4.21 -16.37
N CYS A 161 -4.34 -5.49 -16.19
CA CYS A 161 -4.54 -6.55 -17.20
C CYS A 161 -5.47 -7.64 -16.66
N ILE A 162 -6.57 -7.22 -16.04
CA ILE A 162 -7.42 -8.08 -15.22
C ILE A 162 -7.95 -9.29 -15.99
N LEU A 163 -8.10 -10.40 -15.26
CA LEU A 163 -8.76 -11.61 -15.72
C LEU A 163 -10.27 -11.40 -15.87
N GLY A 164 -10.85 -11.98 -16.91
CA GLY A 164 -12.29 -12.07 -17.05
C GLY A 164 -12.75 -12.99 -18.18
N ASN A 165 -14.05 -13.08 -18.35
CA ASN A 165 -14.65 -14.04 -19.30
C ASN A 165 -14.82 -13.45 -20.71
N SER A 166 -14.55 -12.15 -20.91
CA SER A 166 -14.67 -11.51 -22.21
C SER A 166 -13.80 -10.26 -22.35
N LYS A 167 -13.35 -10.01 -23.58
CA LYS A 167 -12.59 -8.80 -23.95
C LYS A 167 -13.30 -7.46 -23.70
N THR A 168 -14.59 -7.48 -23.37
CA THR A 168 -15.39 -6.28 -23.12
C THR A 168 -15.19 -5.71 -21.72
N ASN A 169 -14.79 -6.54 -20.76
CA ASN A 169 -14.63 -6.14 -19.35
C ASN A 169 -13.27 -6.54 -18.75
N SER A 170 -12.39 -7.14 -19.54
CA SER A 170 -11.10 -7.65 -19.09
C SER A 170 -10.09 -7.67 -20.23
N VAL A 171 -8.80 -7.70 -19.89
CA VAL A 171 -7.70 -7.74 -20.85
C VAL A 171 -7.27 -9.18 -21.10
N THR A 172 -7.31 -10.02 -20.06
CA THR A 172 -6.86 -11.40 -20.10
C THR A 172 -7.98 -12.38 -19.81
N SER A 173 -7.88 -13.57 -20.39
CA SER A 173 -8.89 -14.62 -20.24
C SER A 173 -8.79 -15.33 -18.89
N ALA A 174 -9.93 -15.54 -18.24
CA ALA A 174 -10.09 -16.38 -17.05
C ALA A 174 -10.44 -17.85 -17.38
N ASP A 175 -10.60 -18.19 -18.67
CA ASP A 175 -10.83 -19.58 -19.09
C ASP A 175 -9.59 -20.44 -18.81
N PHE A 176 -9.80 -21.63 -18.27
CA PHE A 176 -8.71 -22.52 -17.83
C PHE A 176 -7.67 -22.84 -18.92
N LYS A 177 -8.10 -23.01 -20.19
CA LYS A 177 -7.18 -23.33 -21.30
C LYS A 177 -6.42 -22.12 -21.83
N THR A 178 -6.90 -20.92 -21.53
CA THR A 178 -6.33 -19.66 -22.00
C THR A 178 -6.03 -18.72 -20.84
N PHE A 179 -5.83 -19.25 -19.63
CA PHE A 179 -5.76 -18.45 -18.42
C PHE A 179 -4.60 -17.45 -18.50
N GLY A 180 -4.89 -16.16 -18.30
CA GLY A 180 -3.93 -15.06 -18.44
C GLY A 180 -3.54 -14.70 -19.87
N GLN A 181 -4.10 -15.36 -20.90
CA GLN A 181 -3.89 -14.99 -22.30
C GLN A 181 -4.61 -13.68 -22.62
N VAL A 182 -3.92 -12.76 -23.29
CA VAL A 182 -4.51 -11.50 -23.74
C VAL A 182 -5.54 -11.77 -24.83
N PHE A 183 -6.75 -11.26 -24.68
CA PHE A 183 -7.78 -11.42 -25.70
C PHE A 183 -7.31 -10.88 -27.06
N SER A 184 -7.65 -11.60 -28.12
CA SER A 184 -7.25 -11.30 -29.51
C SER A 184 -5.76 -11.48 -29.84
N TYR A 185 -4.93 -11.95 -28.91
CA TYR A 185 -3.51 -12.27 -29.15
C TYR A 185 -3.20 -13.70 -28.74
N GLN A 186 -2.98 -14.57 -29.73
CA GLN A 186 -2.53 -15.94 -29.46
C GLN A 186 -1.06 -15.93 -29.02
N GLY A 187 -0.75 -16.64 -27.94
CA GLY A 187 0.61 -16.79 -27.43
C GLY A 187 1.11 -15.63 -26.56
N LEU A 188 0.30 -14.59 -26.33
CA LEU A 188 0.65 -13.48 -25.44
C LEU A 188 -0.06 -13.62 -24.08
N TYR A 189 0.72 -13.72 -23.01
CA TYR A 189 0.20 -13.95 -21.66
C TYR A 189 0.74 -12.92 -20.68
N VAL A 190 -0.04 -12.66 -19.64
CA VAL A 190 0.36 -11.90 -18.45
C VAL A 190 0.36 -12.86 -17.27
N ALA A 191 1.38 -12.76 -16.39
CA ALA A 191 1.58 -13.67 -15.28
C ALA A 191 2.11 -12.93 -14.03
N ASP A 192 1.44 -11.85 -13.64
CA ASP A 192 1.79 -11.04 -12.46
C ASP A 192 0.54 -10.51 -11.74
N GLY A 193 0.72 -9.57 -10.80
CA GLY A 193 -0.38 -8.97 -10.03
C GLY A 193 -1.36 -8.13 -10.83
N SER A 194 -1.07 -7.81 -12.09
CA SER A 194 -2.00 -7.08 -12.95
C SER A 194 -3.21 -7.91 -13.37
N LEU A 195 -3.14 -9.24 -13.20
CA LEU A 195 -4.26 -10.17 -13.42
C LEU A 195 -5.38 -10.03 -12.39
N SER A 196 -5.11 -9.47 -11.20
CA SER A 196 -6.08 -9.40 -10.11
C SER A 196 -7.26 -8.48 -10.47
N PRO A 197 -8.50 -8.99 -10.51
CA PRO A 197 -9.67 -8.18 -10.88
C PRO A 197 -10.17 -7.28 -9.74
N THR A 198 -9.76 -7.53 -8.50
CA THR A 198 -10.17 -6.78 -7.31
C THR A 198 -9.00 -6.61 -6.34
N ALA A 199 -9.18 -5.78 -5.31
CA ALA A 199 -8.28 -5.76 -4.17
C ALA A 199 -8.31 -7.11 -3.43
N ILE A 200 -7.13 -7.58 -3.01
CA ILE A 200 -6.96 -8.87 -2.30
C ILE A 200 -7.19 -8.70 -0.79
N GLY A 201 -6.95 -7.51 -0.23
CA GLY A 201 -7.06 -7.24 1.21
C GLY A 201 -5.96 -7.89 2.06
N ALA A 202 -4.96 -8.49 1.42
CA ALA A 202 -3.82 -9.17 2.05
C ALA A 202 -2.55 -8.92 1.23
N ASN A 203 -1.41 -9.44 1.70
CA ASN A 203 -0.16 -9.39 0.95
C ASN A 203 -0.29 -10.19 -0.35
N PRO A 204 -0.07 -9.57 -1.53
CA PRO A 204 -0.44 -10.18 -2.80
C PRO A 204 0.55 -11.25 -3.28
N SER A 205 1.75 -11.35 -2.72
CA SER A 205 2.84 -12.18 -3.27
C SER A 205 2.43 -13.63 -3.54
N MET A 206 1.73 -14.29 -2.60
CA MET A 206 1.29 -15.67 -2.78
C MET A 206 0.14 -15.78 -3.79
N THR A 207 -0.75 -14.79 -3.84
CA THR A 207 -1.81 -14.75 -4.85
C THR A 207 -1.23 -14.55 -6.24
N ILE A 208 -0.22 -13.69 -6.39
CA ILE A 208 0.50 -13.48 -7.64
C ILE A 208 1.15 -14.79 -8.08
N ALA A 209 1.89 -15.46 -7.19
CA ALA A 209 2.50 -16.75 -7.48
C ALA A 209 1.45 -17.80 -7.95
N ALA A 210 0.34 -17.93 -7.23
CA ALA A 210 -0.74 -18.84 -7.59
C ALA A 210 -1.40 -18.51 -8.94
N LEU A 211 -1.55 -17.21 -9.27
CA LEU A 211 -2.05 -16.78 -10.58
C LEU A 211 -1.04 -17.10 -11.68
N SER A 212 0.25 -16.82 -11.47
CA SER A 212 1.32 -17.14 -12.41
C SER A 212 1.43 -18.65 -12.67
N GLU A 213 1.26 -19.49 -11.64
CA GLU A 213 1.21 -20.94 -11.77
C GLU A 213 0.04 -21.40 -12.64
N LYS A 214 -1.16 -20.82 -12.46
CA LYS A 214 -2.31 -21.10 -13.33
C LYS A 214 -2.08 -20.70 -14.78
N VAL A 215 -1.36 -19.61 -15.02
CA VAL A 215 -0.97 -19.22 -16.38
C VAL A 215 -0.03 -20.26 -16.98
N ALA A 216 0.97 -20.72 -16.22
CA ALA A 216 1.88 -21.77 -16.64
C ALA A 216 1.14 -23.09 -16.95
N GLU A 217 0.16 -23.48 -16.11
CA GLU A 217 -0.72 -24.62 -16.37
C GLU A 217 -1.51 -24.44 -17.67
N GLY A 218 -2.11 -23.26 -17.89
CA GLY A 218 -2.85 -22.96 -19.12
C GLY A 218 -1.98 -23.02 -20.38
N ILE A 219 -0.71 -22.63 -20.29
CA ILE A 219 0.26 -22.69 -21.40
C ILE A 219 0.73 -24.11 -21.67
N THR A 220 1.08 -24.86 -20.61
CA THR A 220 1.79 -26.15 -20.72
C THR A 220 0.85 -27.35 -20.71
N GLY A 221 -0.37 -27.19 -20.18
CA GLY A 221 -1.28 -28.28 -19.83
C GLY A 221 -0.83 -29.09 -18.61
N ILE A 222 0.25 -28.69 -17.92
CA ILE A 222 0.83 -29.40 -16.78
C ILE A 222 0.34 -28.75 -15.49
N LYS A 223 -0.27 -29.56 -14.63
CA LYS A 223 -0.72 -29.13 -13.30
C LYS A 223 0.47 -28.76 -12.42
N PRO A 224 0.44 -27.62 -11.71
CA PRO A 224 1.45 -27.28 -10.71
C PRO A 224 1.50 -28.35 -9.61
N THR A 225 2.69 -28.67 -9.14
CA THR A 225 2.90 -29.60 -8.02
C THR A 225 3.88 -28.96 -7.04
N ALA A 226 3.82 -29.37 -5.77
CA ALA A 226 4.73 -28.84 -4.74
C ALA A 226 6.22 -29.16 -4.96
N ASN A 227 6.55 -29.98 -5.96
CA ASN A 227 7.91 -30.41 -6.28
C ASN A 227 8.54 -29.65 -7.46
N LEU A 228 7.79 -28.74 -8.08
CA LEU A 228 8.24 -27.84 -9.16
C LEU A 228 8.28 -26.41 -8.64
#